data_AF-A0A7D5BP96-F1
#
_entry.id   AF-A0A7D5BP96-F1
#
_cell.length_a   1.000
_cell.length_b   1.000
_cell.length_c   1.000
_cell.angle_alpha   90.00
_cell.angle_beta   90.00
_cell.angle_gamma   90.00
#
_symmetry.space_group_name_H-M   'P 1'
#
loop_
_entity.id
_entity.type
_entity.pdbx_description
1 polymer ?
#
loop_
_entity_poly.entity_id
_entity_poly.type
_entity_poly.pdbx_seq_one_letter_code
_entity_poly.pdbx_strand_id
1 'polypeptide(L)'
;TETKLCLIRPEINEKENFLELSFPYMHSIRVPLKIERNQATRSSAQLCQSKVCGDRVEGIDCGDEVAEWLSDVLCINGLRLLKQTDGDNRLTKNTTDSKAQSISLSNQAQFLLINRKSVSWLIDKVPDWVDQPETDPHTRLEGVVDRFRGNLIVDAPDELDEKHWHSVTIGN
;
A
#
# COMPACT_ATOMS: atom_id res chain seq x y z
N THR A 1 -8.72 -4.83 -12.89
CA THR A 1 -8.30 -4.82 -11.48
C THR A 1 -7.81 -6.20 -11.15
N GLU A 2 -6.55 -6.36 -10.74
CA GLU A 2 -5.97 -7.67 -10.46
C GLU A 2 -6.15 -8.01 -8.98
N THR A 3 -7.14 -8.83 -8.65
CA THR A 3 -7.51 -9.14 -7.25
C THR A 3 -6.44 -9.97 -6.54
N LYS A 4 -5.64 -10.75 -7.28
CA LYS A 4 -4.53 -11.53 -6.72
C LYS A 4 -3.44 -10.65 -6.12
N LEU A 5 -3.29 -9.40 -6.55
CA LEU A 5 -2.35 -8.44 -5.93
C LEU A 5 -2.62 -8.27 -4.43
N CYS A 6 -3.88 -8.37 -3.99
CA CYS A 6 -4.25 -8.27 -2.58
C CYS A 6 -3.76 -9.45 -1.73
N LEU A 7 -3.31 -10.54 -2.36
CA LEU A 7 -2.76 -11.71 -1.67
C LEU A 7 -1.25 -11.60 -1.45
N ILE A 8 -0.57 -10.66 -2.11
CA ILE A 8 0.83 -10.35 -1.83
C ILE A 8 0.90 -9.68 -0.47
N ARG A 9 1.63 -10.29 0.47
CA ARG A 9 1.83 -9.78 1.82
C ARG A 9 3.26 -9.28 2.00
N PRO A 10 3.45 -7.95 2.15
CA PRO A 10 4.75 -7.37 2.45
C PRO A 10 5.06 -7.44 3.95
N GLU A 11 6.29 -7.85 4.30
CA GLU A 11 6.84 -7.78 5.65
C GLU A 11 8.18 -7.07 5.62
N ILE A 12 8.34 -6.02 6.42
CA ILE A 12 9.56 -5.21 6.47
C ILE A 12 10.43 -5.71 7.62
N ASN A 13 11.64 -6.18 7.29
CA ASN A 13 12.68 -6.47 8.28
C ASN A 13 13.78 -5.41 8.21
N GLU A 14 13.69 -4.41 9.07
CA GLU A 14 14.66 -3.31 9.12
C GLU A 14 16.03 -3.75 9.62
N LYS A 15 16.09 -4.72 10.54
CA LYS A 15 17.35 -5.22 11.13
C LYS A 15 18.23 -5.87 10.06
N GLU A 16 17.60 -6.68 9.22
CA GLU A 16 18.25 -7.39 8.12
C GLU A 16 18.17 -6.61 6.79
N ASN A 17 17.54 -5.43 6.79
CA ASN A 17 17.45 -4.50 5.67
C ASN A 17 16.79 -5.07 4.40
N PHE A 18 15.70 -5.83 4.55
CA PHE A 18 14.89 -6.33 3.42
C PHE A 18 13.38 -6.17 3.62
N LEU A 19 12.65 -6.09 2.51
CA LEU A 19 11.22 -6.29 2.37
C LEU A 19 10.99 -7.71 1.86
N GLU A 20 10.30 -8.54 2.61
CA GLU A 20 9.89 -9.88 2.17
C GLU A 20 8.47 -9.81 1.61
N LEU A 21 8.30 -10.31 0.38
CA LEU A 21 7.01 -10.45 -0.26
C LEU A 21 6.63 -11.93 -0.23
N SER A 22 5.46 -12.22 0.32
CA SER A 22 4.90 -13.57 0.38
C SER A 22 3.59 -13.65 -0.40
N PHE A 23 3.29 -14.84 -0.92
CA PHE A 23 2.03 -15.14 -1.61
C PHE A 23 1.61 -16.58 -1.22
N PRO A 24 0.30 -16.86 -1.02
CA PRO A 24 -0.14 -18.18 -0.60
C PRO A 24 0.41 -19.31 -1.48
N TYR A 25 0.95 -20.35 -0.82
CA TYR A 25 1.48 -21.57 -1.47
C TYR A 25 2.72 -21.35 -2.37
N MET A 26 3.38 -20.19 -2.26
CA MET A 26 4.60 -19.86 -3.01
C MET A 26 5.75 -19.56 -2.06
N HIS A 27 6.99 -19.74 -2.53
CA HIS A 27 8.17 -19.28 -1.80
C HIS A 27 8.20 -17.74 -1.77
N SER A 28 8.53 -17.16 -0.63
CA SER A 28 8.70 -15.71 -0.49
C SER A 28 9.93 -15.20 -1.25
N ILE A 29 9.90 -13.95 -1.66
CA ILE A 29 11.03 -13.25 -2.28
C ILE A 29 11.45 -12.07 -1.41
N ARG A 30 12.75 -11.77 -1.35
CA ARG A 30 13.29 -10.64 -0.58
C ARG A 30 13.78 -9.54 -1.50
N VAL A 31 13.44 -8.31 -1.15
CA VAL A 31 13.82 -7.08 -1.85
C VAL A 31 14.65 -6.22 -0.88
N PRO A 32 15.90 -5.85 -1.18
CA PRO A 32 16.69 -5.01 -0.29
C PRO A 32 16.03 -3.65 -0.02
N LEU A 33 15.95 -3.24 1.25
CA LEU A 33 15.41 -1.92 1.62
C LEU A 33 16.34 -0.79 1.17
N LYS A 34 17.65 -1.03 1.11
CA LYS A 34 18.62 -0.08 0.55
C LYS A 34 19.20 -0.68 -0.71
N ILE A 35 18.91 -0.02 -1.83
CA ILE A 35 19.54 -0.36 -3.11
C ILE A 35 20.73 0.58 -3.24
N GLU A 36 21.93 0.06 -3.02
CA GLU A 36 23.16 0.85 -3.18
C GLU A 36 23.29 1.29 -4.64
N ARG A 37 23.46 2.60 -4.87
CA ARG A 37 23.69 3.18 -6.21
C ARG A 37 24.88 2.54 -6.94
N ASN A 38 25.83 1.96 -6.21
CA ASN A 38 26.98 1.28 -6.79
C ASN A 38 26.66 -0.18 -7.19
N GLN A 39 25.72 -0.86 -6.54
CA GLN A 39 25.24 -2.20 -6.94
C GLN A 39 24.17 -2.13 -8.03
N ALA A 40 23.50 -0.98 -8.18
CA ALA A 40 22.66 -0.65 -9.33
C ALA A 40 23.40 -0.69 -10.69
N THR A 41 24.74 -0.82 -10.67
CA THR A 41 25.56 -1.03 -11.89
C THR A 41 25.79 -2.51 -12.23
N ARG A 42 25.50 -3.45 -11.32
CA ARG A 42 25.73 -4.89 -11.51
C ARG A 42 24.46 -5.71 -11.72
N SER A 43 23.32 -5.18 -11.32
CA SER A 43 21.99 -5.66 -11.72
C SER A 43 21.22 -4.45 -12.22
N SER A 44 20.46 -4.62 -13.30
CA SER A 44 19.72 -3.62 -14.08
C SER A 44 18.69 -2.80 -13.28
N ALA A 45 19.14 -2.04 -12.30
CA ALA A 45 18.38 -0.99 -11.65
C ALA A 45 18.24 0.17 -12.64
N GLN A 46 17.43 -0.05 -13.68
CA GLN A 46 17.12 0.95 -14.68
C GLN A 46 16.16 1.93 -14.02
N LEU A 47 16.53 3.22 -14.05
CA LEU A 47 15.59 4.28 -13.70
C LEU A 47 14.46 4.26 -14.74
N CYS A 48 13.28 3.85 -14.31
CA CYS A 48 12.13 3.69 -15.17
C CYS A 48 11.15 4.84 -14.93
N GLN A 49 10.63 5.41 -16.02
CA GLN A 49 9.56 6.41 -15.98
C GLN A 49 8.23 5.69 -16.22
N SER A 50 7.33 5.79 -15.26
CA SER A 50 5.95 5.29 -15.41
C SER A 50 4.95 6.43 -15.24
N LYS A 51 3.70 6.19 -15.66
CA LYS A 51 2.58 7.11 -15.44
C LYS A 51 1.64 6.51 -14.42
N VAL A 52 1.43 7.22 -13.31
CA VAL A 52 0.40 6.90 -12.31
C VAL A 52 -0.51 8.11 -12.17
N CYS A 53 -1.81 7.94 -12.40
CA CYS A 53 -2.79 9.04 -12.38
C CYS A 53 -2.42 10.25 -13.26
N GLY A 54 -1.69 10.01 -14.35
CA GLY A 54 -1.22 11.05 -15.28
C GLY A 54 0.14 11.68 -14.94
N ASP A 55 0.68 11.41 -13.76
CA ASP A 55 1.96 11.95 -13.32
C ASP A 55 3.13 11.01 -13.65
N ARG A 56 4.26 11.61 -14.03
CA ARG A 56 5.51 10.89 -14.25
C ARG A 56 6.12 10.56 -12.89
N VAL A 57 6.41 9.28 -12.68
CA VAL A 57 7.06 8.76 -11.48
C VAL A 57 8.37 8.09 -11.90
N GLU A 58 9.43 8.33 -11.15
CA GLU A 58 10.75 7.74 -11.35
C GLU A 58 11.04 6.69 -10.25
N GLY A 59 11.30 5.46 -10.67
CA GLY A 59 11.55 4.35 -9.75
C GLY A 59 12.78 3.56 -10.13
N ILE A 60 13.40 2.95 -9.12
CA ILE A 60 14.44 1.94 -9.27
C ILE A 60 13.76 0.57 -9.45
N ASP A 61 14.14 -0.14 -10.51
CA ASP A 61 13.74 -1.52 -10.72
C ASP A 61 14.31 -2.45 -9.63
N CYS A 62 13.46 -3.28 -9.04
CA CYS A 62 13.84 -4.22 -7.99
C CYS A 62 14.51 -5.51 -8.49
N GLY A 63 14.76 -5.65 -9.80
CA GLY A 63 15.51 -6.74 -10.40
C GLY A 63 14.66 -7.84 -11.04
N ASP A 64 15.30 -8.66 -11.86
CA ASP A 64 14.63 -9.71 -12.67
C ASP A 64 14.03 -10.82 -11.80
N GLU A 65 14.69 -11.23 -10.70
CA GLU A 65 14.16 -12.25 -9.79
C GLU A 65 12.80 -11.83 -9.18
N VAL A 66 12.65 -10.54 -8.84
CA VAL A 66 11.40 -10.00 -8.30
C VAL A 66 10.34 -9.87 -9.40
N ALA A 67 10.76 -9.52 -10.62
CA ALA A 67 9.88 -9.44 -11.79
C ALA A 67 9.32 -10.81 -12.20
N GLU A 68 10.17 -11.84 -12.21
CA GLU A 68 9.78 -13.23 -12.45
C GLU A 68 8.84 -13.72 -11.36
N TRP A 69 9.19 -13.51 -10.09
CA TRP A 69 8.32 -13.87 -8.96
C TRP A 69 6.93 -13.23 -9.06
N LEU A 70 6.86 -11.92 -9.36
CA LEU A 70 5.57 -11.23 -9.56
C LEU A 70 4.79 -11.81 -10.73
N SER A 71 5.48 -12.11 -11.83
CA SER A 71 4.85 -12.66 -13.02
C SER A 71 4.25 -14.04 -12.75
N ASP A 72 4.96 -14.87 -11.97
CA ASP A 72 4.53 -16.21 -11.59
C ASP A 72 3.33 -16.18 -10.65
N VAL A 73 3.40 -15.44 -9.54
CA VAL A 73 2.33 -15.44 -8.52
C VAL A 73 1.03 -14.81 -9.03
N LEU A 74 1.12 -13.87 -9.98
CA LEU A 74 -0.05 -13.22 -10.58
C LEU A 74 -0.50 -13.91 -11.87
N CYS A 75 0.36 -14.74 -12.47
CA CYS A 75 0.20 -15.33 -13.80
C CYS A 75 0.07 -14.27 -14.90
N ILE A 76 0.90 -13.21 -14.83
CA ILE A 76 0.90 -12.08 -15.76
C ILE A 76 2.33 -11.78 -16.16
N ASN A 77 2.64 -11.89 -17.46
CA ASN A 77 3.99 -11.67 -17.94
C ASN A 77 4.38 -10.18 -17.96
N GLY A 78 5.67 -9.91 -17.74
CA GLY A 78 6.26 -8.57 -17.91
C GLY A 78 6.01 -7.62 -16.75
N LEU A 79 5.63 -8.14 -15.57
CA LEU A 79 5.48 -7.33 -14.36
C LEU A 79 6.84 -6.98 -13.77
N ARG A 80 6.98 -5.74 -13.30
CA ARG A 80 8.18 -5.28 -12.59
C ARG A 80 7.79 -4.49 -11.35
N LEU A 81 8.53 -4.71 -10.27
CA LEU A 81 8.41 -3.92 -9.05
C LEU A 81 9.34 -2.72 -9.14
N LEU A 82 8.78 -1.53 -8.97
CA LEU A 82 9.56 -0.28 -8.93
C LEU A 82 9.52 0.31 -7.52
N LYS A 83 10.69 0.65 -7.01
CA LYS A 83 10.86 1.36 -5.75
C LYS A 83 11.07 2.85 -6.00
N GLN A 84 10.21 3.70 -5.43
CA GLN A 84 10.40 5.16 -5.49
C GLN A 84 11.68 5.57 -4.73
N THR A 85 12.39 6.58 -5.22
CA THR A 85 13.60 7.11 -4.57
C THR A 85 13.33 8.41 -3.83
N ASP A 86 14.12 8.71 -2.80
CA ASP A 86 13.99 9.92 -1.97
C ASP A 86 14.18 11.22 -2.75
N GLY A 87 14.68 11.17 -4.00
CA GLY A 87 14.81 12.33 -4.89
C GLY A 87 13.60 12.57 -5.80
N ASP A 88 12.63 11.64 -5.83
CA ASP A 88 11.47 11.70 -6.70
C ASP A 88 10.33 12.49 -6.04
N ASN A 89 10.47 13.82 -6.07
CA ASN A 89 9.41 14.72 -5.67
C ASN A 89 8.37 14.80 -6.79
N ARG A 90 7.28 14.05 -6.66
CA ARG A 90 6.06 14.26 -7.45
C ARG A 90 5.57 15.68 -7.19
N LEU A 91 5.83 16.59 -8.13
CA LEU A 91 5.17 17.89 -8.19
C LEU A 91 3.80 17.65 -8.81
N THR A 92 2.76 17.57 -7.97
CA THR A 92 1.39 17.59 -8.46
C THR A 92 1.18 18.90 -9.23
N LYS A 93 0.91 18.81 -10.54
CA LYS A 93 0.70 20.01 -11.39
C LYS A 93 -0.60 20.76 -11.09
N ASN A 94 -1.44 20.27 -10.17
CA ASN A 94 -2.81 20.73 -9.98
C ASN A 94 -3.16 21.06 -8.52
N THR A 95 -2.41 21.95 -7.87
CA THR A 95 -2.99 22.79 -6.82
C THR A 95 -2.61 24.24 -7.07
N THR A 96 -3.60 25.04 -7.44
CA THR A 96 -3.52 26.51 -7.46
C THR A 96 -3.32 27.12 -6.07
N ASP A 97 -3.24 26.30 -5.02
CA ASP A 97 -2.91 26.71 -3.67
C ASP A 97 -1.54 26.20 -3.24
N SER A 98 -0.75 27.15 -2.76
CA SER A 98 0.61 27.06 -2.24
C SER A 98 0.74 26.07 -1.08
N LYS A 99 1.18 24.84 -1.39
CA LYS A 99 2.20 24.05 -0.67
C LYS A 99 2.38 22.74 -1.44
N ALA A 100 3.50 22.61 -2.14
CA ALA A 100 3.88 21.35 -2.79
C ALA A 100 4.09 20.28 -1.71
N GLN A 101 3.05 19.49 -1.42
CA GLN A 101 3.21 18.30 -0.61
C GLN A 101 3.76 17.21 -1.51
N SER A 102 4.91 16.64 -1.15
CA SER A 102 5.40 15.41 -1.77
C SER A 102 4.41 14.29 -1.42
N ILE A 103 3.54 13.97 -2.38
CA ILE A 103 2.70 12.78 -2.30
C ILE A 103 3.52 11.69 -3.01
N SER A 104 3.74 10.56 -2.33
CA SER A 104 4.29 9.35 -2.96
C SER A 104 3.30 8.80 -4.00
N LEU A 105 3.34 7.49 -4.30
CA LEU A 105 2.36 6.79 -5.15
C LEU A 105 0.92 6.78 -4.58
N SER A 106 0.66 7.48 -3.46
CA SER A 106 -0.66 7.60 -2.84
C SER A 106 -1.62 8.44 -3.70
N ASN A 107 -2.89 8.02 -3.73
CA ASN A 107 -3.90 8.58 -4.63
C ASN A 107 -4.25 10.06 -4.35
N GLN A 108 -4.49 10.43 -3.09
CA GLN A 108 -4.96 11.78 -2.73
C GLN A 108 -4.42 12.31 -1.39
N ALA A 109 -4.10 11.45 -0.43
CA ALA A 109 -3.59 11.83 0.89
C ALA A 109 -2.46 10.89 1.33
N GLN A 110 -1.63 11.34 2.28
CA GLN A 110 -0.50 10.56 2.81
C GLN A 110 -0.95 9.46 3.79
N PHE A 111 -2.01 9.71 4.56
CA PHE A 111 -2.57 8.79 5.53
C PHE A 111 -4.07 8.69 5.37
N LEU A 112 -4.61 7.49 5.61
CA LEU A 112 -6.02 7.21 5.77
C LEU A 112 -6.25 6.77 7.22
N LEU A 113 -7.03 7.56 7.96
CA LEU A 113 -7.51 7.20 9.29
C LEU A 113 -8.90 6.59 9.19
N ILE A 114 -9.15 5.52 9.95
CA ILE A 114 -10.41 4.78 9.97
C ILE A 114 -10.80 4.51 11.41
N ASN A 115 -12.06 4.79 11.73
CA ASN A 115 -12.68 4.41 12.98
C ASN A 115 -13.39 3.05 12.83
N ARG A 116 -13.06 2.08 13.69
CA ARG A 116 -13.69 0.75 13.69
C ARG A 116 -15.20 0.82 13.88
N LYS A 117 -15.69 1.80 14.65
CA LYS A 117 -17.13 2.04 14.85
C LYS A 117 -17.84 2.41 13.55
N SER A 118 -17.22 3.27 12.73
CA SER A 118 -17.71 3.61 11.39
C SER A 118 -17.77 2.41 10.45
N VAL A 119 -16.78 1.53 10.51
CA VAL A 119 -16.76 0.32 9.69
C VAL A 119 -17.85 -0.65 10.14
N SER A 120 -18.01 -0.85 11.44
CA SER A 120 -19.12 -1.66 11.99
C SER A 120 -20.47 -1.13 11.54
N TRP A 121 -20.69 0.19 11.67
CA TRP A 121 -21.92 0.84 11.21
C TRP A 121 -22.16 0.60 9.71
N LEU A 122 -21.12 0.66 8.90
CA LEU A 122 -21.24 0.44 7.46
C LEU A 122 -21.58 -1.01 7.10
N ILE A 123 -21.01 -2.00 7.82
CA ILE A 123 -21.34 -3.42 7.61
C ILE A 123 -22.85 -3.63 7.76
N ASP A 124 -23.46 -3.02 8.78
CA ASP A 124 -24.91 -3.11 9.01
C ASP A 124 -25.75 -2.45 7.91
N LYS A 125 -25.15 -1.57 7.10
CA LYS A 125 -25.80 -0.92 5.94
C LYS A 125 -25.62 -1.67 4.63
N VAL A 126 -24.76 -2.69 4.58
CA VAL A 126 -24.45 -3.44 3.35
C VAL A 126 -24.79 -4.92 3.55
N PRO A 127 -26.03 -5.34 3.23
CA PRO A 127 -26.48 -6.73 3.41
C PRO A 127 -25.57 -7.77 2.77
N ASP A 128 -25.04 -7.47 1.58
CA ASP A 128 -24.15 -8.35 0.81
C ASP A 128 -22.82 -8.68 1.54
N TRP A 129 -22.46 -7.92 2.59
CA TRP A 129 -21.28 -8.20 3.41
C TRP A 129 -21.55 -9.17 4.56
N VAL A 130 -22.83 -9.52 4.78
CA VAL A 130 -23.31 -10.40 5.85
C VAL A 130 -23.44 -11.86 5.37
N ASP A 131 -23.31 -12.13 4.07
CA ASP A 131 -23.59 -13.41 3.42
C ASP A 131 -22.59 -14.56 3.72
N GLN A 132 -21.64 -14.37 4.65
CA GLN A 132 -20.81 -15.46 5.18
C GLN A 132 -21.17 -15.75 6.64
N PRO A 133 -22.21 -16.60 6.88
CA PRO A 133 -22.74 -16.86 8.22
C PRO A 133 -21.80 -17.65 9.14
N GLU A 134 -20.66 -18.15 8.65
CA GLU A 134 -19.74 -19.00 9.42
C GLU A 134 -18.57 -18.25 10.05
N THR A 135 -18.39 -16.95 9.76
CA THR A 135 -17.30 -16.17 10.33
C THR A 135 -17.78 -15.42 11.56
N ASP A 136 -17.02 -15.49 12.67
CA ASP A 136 -17.39 -14.74 13.86
C ASP A 136 -17.41 -13.22 13.58
N PRO A 137 -18.27 -12.45 14.27
CA PRO A 137 -18.44 -11.02 13.98
C PRO A 137 -17.15 -10.19 14.07
N HIS A 138 -16.22 -10.59 14.93
CA HIS A 138 -14.94 -9.89 15.11
C HIS A 138 -14.03 -10.12 13.90
N THR A 139 -13.83 -11.36 13.48
CA THR A 139 -13.06 -11.69 12.27
C THR A 139 -13.65 -11.04 11.02
N ARG A 140 -14.98 -10.94 10.93
CA ARG A 140 -15.64 -10.20 9.85
C ARG A 140 -15.30 -8.72 9.88
N LEU A 141 -15.37 -8.08 11.05
CA LEU A 141 -15.03 -6.66 11.20
C LEU A 141 -13.58 -6.41 10.80
N GLU A 142 -12.62 -7.18 11.31
CA GLU A 142 -11.20 -7.07 10.93
C GLU A 142 -11.02 -7.20 9.41
N GLY A 143 -11.63 -8.23 8.81
CA GLY A 143 -11.53 -8.45 7.37
C GLY A 143 -12.12 -7.31 6.53
N VAL A 144 -13.12 -6.61 7.04
CA VAL A 144 -13.68 -5.41 6.36
C VAL A 144 -12.81 -4.19 6.62
N VAL A 145 -12.29 -3.98 7.84
CA VAL A 145 -11.36 -2.91 8.17
C VAL A 145 -10.13 -2.95 7.25
N ASP A 146 -9.56 -4.13 7.03
CA ASP A 146 -8.41 -4.33 6.15
C ASP A 146 -8.70 -3.94 4.69
N ARG A 147 -9.94 -4.11 4.21
CA ARG A 147 -10.33 -3.75 2.83
C ARG A 147 -10.28 -2.25 2.58
N PHE A 148 -10.39 -1.44 3.62
CA PHE A 148 -10.26 0.01 3.49
C PHE A 148 -8.80 0.48 3.41
N ARG A 149 -7.83 -0.38 3.75
CA ARG A 149 -6.39 -0.06 3.70
C ARG A 149 -6.03 1.20 4.48
N GLY A 150 -6.60 1.33 5.69
CA GLY A 150 -6.29 2.40 6.61
C GLY A 150 -4.84 2.32 7.09
N ASN A 151 -4.19 3.47 7.23
CA ASN A 151 -2.88 3.57 7.88
C ASN A 151 -3.03 3.66 9.40
N LEU A 152 -4.09 4.34 9.87
CA LEU A 152 -4.40 4.54 11.28
C LEU A 152 -5.78 3.96 11.56
N ILE A 153 -5.85 2.92 12.38
CA ILE A 153 -7.11 2.31 12.80
C ILE A 153 -7.34 2.68 14.26
N VAL A 154 -8.46 3.33 14.56
CA VAL A 154 -8.80 3.83 15.89
C VAL A 154 -10.19 3.36 16.32
N ASP A 155 -10.45 3.41 17.62
CA ASP A 155 -11.76 3.22 18.22
C ASP A 155 -12.25 4.58 18.77
N ALA A 156 -13.35 5.08 18.22
CA ALA A 156 -14.07 6.25 18.75
C ALA A 156 -15.41 5.84 19.38
N PRO A 157 -16.01 6.69 20.24
CA PRO A 157 -17.30 6.41 20.86
C PRO A 157 -18.41 6.15 19.84
N ASP A 158 -18.54 7.03 18.84
CA ASP A 158 -19.63 7.02 17.86
C ASP A 158 -19.14 6.79 16.43
N GLU A 159 -20.03 6.34 15.54
CA GLU A 159 -19.71 6.23 14.13
C GLU A 159 -19.48 7.61 13.50
N LEU A 160 -18.54 7.67 12.56
CA LEU A 160 -18.22 8.85 11.76
C LEU A 160 -17.67 10.05 12.56
N ASP A 161 -17.33 9.87 13.83
CA ASP A 161 -16.68 10.88 14.68
C ASP A 161 -15.44 11.48 14.02
N GLU A 162 -14.66 10.64 13.32
CA GLU A 162 -13.44 11.03 12.63
C GLU A 162 -13.66 12.11 11.56
N LYS A 163 -14.89 12.30 11.07
CA LYS A 163 -15.24 13.36 10.12
C LYS A 163 -15.15 14.76 10.71
N HIS A 164 -15.28 14.87 12.04
CA HIS A 164 -15.29 16.16 12.74
C HIS A 164 -13.91 16.51 13.33
N TRP A 165 -12.95 15.59 13.25
CA TRP A 165 -11.60 15.82 13.77
C TRP A 165 -10.79 16.67 12.80
N HIS A 166 -10.47 17.88 13.23
CA HIS A 166 -9.62 18.79 12.47
C HIS A 166 -8.12 18.56 12.77
N SER A 167 -7.81 17.90 13.88
CA SER A 167 -6.46 17.57 14.32
C SER A 167 -6.48 16.33 15.21
N VAL A 168 -5.48 15.47 15.08
CA VAL A 168 -5.26 14.29 15.91
C VAL A 168 -3.81 14.27 16.37
N THR A 169 -3.59 14.04 17.67
CA THR A 169 -2.25 13.87 18.25
C THR A 169 -2.13 12.44 18.78
N ILE A 170 -1.10 11.71 18.36
CA ILE A 170 -0.84 10.33 18.77
C ILE A 170 0.55 10.30 19.42
N GLY A 171 0.62 9.95 20.69
CA GLY A 171 1.86 10.05 21.48
C GLY A 171 2.11 11.47 22.03
N ASN A 172 3.36 11.76 22.35
CA ASN A 172 3.82 13.03 22.93
C ASN A 172 4.57 13.89 21.91
#